data_AF-A0A7X9J6X3-F1
#
_entry.id   AF-A0A7X9J6X3-F1
#
_cell.length_a   1.000
_cell.length_b   1.000
_cell.length_c   1.000
_cell.angle_alpha   90.00
_cell.angle_beta   90.00
_cell.angle_gamma   90.00
#
_symmetry.space_group_name_H-M   'P 1'
#
loop_
_entity.id
_entity.type
_entity.pdbx_description
1 polymer ?
#
loop_
_entity_poly.entity_id
_entity_poly.type
_entity_poly.pdbx_seq_one_letter_code
_entity_poly.pdbx_strand_id
1 'polypeptide(L)'
;MPFENKQAKLCQRGQSFLEYALLLVFIAAIIIGALIVTGRLTGSALNIFGGTTATENQTGTLSSTENASQTETSAMISTTVPAPTPTPAPASPAAAVQDLFGLINDYYAKHSSYPNSFADLGLDSSASTQLVVGVAIDPQGSVVQFTNITGDSHQLYVQKLNGAMVQVKDGSAITCDIAANLCYLKTTAYGNQVDINSIVVTN
;
A
#
# COMPACT_ATOMS: atom_id res chain seq x y z
N MET A 1 51.69 -36.44 13.60
CA MET A 1 50.36 -36.97 13.96
C MET A 1 50.22 -36.89 15.47
N PRO A 2 49.20 -36.20 15.98
CA PRO A 2 48.37 -36.80 17.03
C PRO A 2 46.88 -36.64 16.71
N PHE A 3 46.16 -37.74 16.94
CA PHE A 3 44.71 -37.84 16.96
C PHE A 3 44.23 -37.31 18.32
N GLU A 4 43.33 -36.32 18.35
CA GLU A 4 42.64 -36.00 19.59
C GLU A 4 41.15 -35.69 19.41
N ASN A 5 40.38 -36.56 20.07
CA ASN A 5 39.00 -36.51 20.53
C ASN A 5 37.85 -36.25 19.55
N LYS A 6 37.31 -37.39 19.08
CA LYS A 6 35.88 -37.58 18.82
C LYS A 6 35.09 -37.57 20.14
N GLN A 7 33.81 -37.18 20.05
CA GLN A 7 32.70 -37.47 20.98
C GLN A 7 32.50 -36.52 22.18
N ALA A 8 31.93 -35.32 21.95
CA ALA A 8 31.12 -34.65 22.97
C ALA A 8 30.15 -33.62 22.35
N LYS A 9 29.24 -34.05 21.46
CA LYS A 9 28.10 -33.19 21.07
C LYS A 9 26.87 -33.97 20.62
N LEU A 10 26.50 -34.98 21.39
CA LEU A 10 25.24 -35.71 21.26
C LEU A 10 24.56 -35.71 22.63
N CYS A 11 23.65 -34.74 22.84
CA CYS A 11 22.45 -34.80 23.69
C CYS A 11 21.85 -33.39 23.93
N GLN A 12 21.40 -32.73 22.87
CA GLN A 12 20.47 -31.59 22.98
C GLN A 12 19.40 -31.69 21.90
N ARG A 13 18.77 -32.87 21.81
CA ARG A 13 17.69 -33.15 20.87
C ARG A 13 16.64 -33.96 21.62
N GLY A 14 15.70 -33.26 22.24
CA GLY A 14 14.69 -33.87 23.11
C GLY A 14 13.92 -32.91 24.01
N GLN A 15 14.21 -31.61 24.00
CA GLN A 15 13.35 -30.59 24.56
C GLN A 15 12.28 -30.23 23.50
N SER A 16 11.37 -31.15 23.18
CA SER A 16 10.17 -31.60 23.90
C SER A 16 8.97 -31.01 23.19
N PHE A 17 8.42 -31.78 22.24
CA PHE A 17 7.18 -31.50 21.51
C PHE A 17 6.02 -31.06 22.44
N LEU A 18 6.07 -31.45 23.71
CA LEU A 18 5.15 -31.02 24.75
C LEU A 18 5.16 -29.50 24.99
N GLU A 19 6.32 -28.85 24.93
CA GLU A 19 6.47 -27.41 25.17
C GLU A 19 5.84 -26.60 24.03
N TYR A 20 6.03 -27.07 22.78
CA TYR A 20 5.39 -26.49 21.60
C TYR A 20 3.87 -26.72 21.60
N ALA A 21 3.40 -27.90 22.04
CA ALA A 21 1.97 -28.17 22.17
C ALA A 21 1.30 -27.26 23.21
N LEU A 22 1.96 -27.02 24.34
CA LEU A 22 1.46 -26.16 25.42
C LEU A 22 1.42 -24.68 24.98
N LEU A 23 2.45 -24.23 24.24
CA LEU A 23 2.48 -22.90 23.65
C LEU A 23 1.33 -22.68 22.65
N LEU A 24 1.06 -23.66 21.77
CA LEU A 24 -0.04 -23.56 20.79
C LEU A 24 -1.42 -23.49 21.47
N VAL A 25 -1.64 -24.29 22.51
CA VAL A 25 -2.90 -24.23 23.29
C VAL A 25 -3.07 -22.87 23.96
N PHE A 26 -1.99 -22.29 24.49
CA PHE A 26 -2.03 -20.98 25.13
C PHE A 26 -2.38 -19.86 24.14
N ILE A 27 -1.76 -19.88 22.95
CA ILE A 27 -2.07 -18.91 21.88
C ILE A 27 -3.52 -19.05 21.43
N ALA A 28 -4.01 -20.28 21.24
CA ALA A 28 -5.41 -20.52 20.86
C ALA A 28 -6.39 -20.00 21.91
N ALA A 29 -6.10 -20.19 23.20
CA ALA A 29 -6.93 -19.69 24.30
C ALA A 29 -6.98 -18.15 24.34
N ILE A 30 -5.85 -17.48 24.08
CA ILE A 30 -5.80 -16.00 23.99
C ILE A 30 -6.67 -15.49 22.84
N ILE A 31 -6.57 -16.11 21.66
CA ILE A 31 -7.35 -15.71 20.47
C ILE A 31 -8.85 -15.88 20.73
N ILE A 32 -9.27 -17.02 21.30
CA ILE A 32 -10.68 -17.27 21.64
C ILE A 32 -11.16 -16.28 22.70
N GLY A 33 -10.36 -16.01 23.73
CA GLY A 33 -10.68 -15.00 24.75
C GLY A 33 -10.86 -13.61 24.15
N ALA A 34 -9.95 -13.18 23.27
CA ALA A 34 -10.03 -11.90 22.58
C ALA A 34 -11.26 -11.78 21.68
N LEU A 35 -11.63 -12.85 20.97
CA LEU A 35 -12.84 -12.92 20.13
C LEU A 35 -14.13 -12.85 20.96
N ILE A 36 -14.18 -13.45 22.14
CA ILE A 36 -15.35 -13.36 23.03
C ILE A 36 -15.50 -11.93 23.58
N VAL A 37 -14.38 -11.27 23.94
CA VAL A 37 -14.38 -9.91 24.47
C VAL A 37 -14.77 -8.90 23.39
N THR A 38 -14.22 -9.03 22.18
CA THR A 38 -14.55 -8.12 21.06
C THR A 38 -15.90 -8.43 20.40
N GLY A 39 -16.31 -9.71 20.34
CA GLY A 39 -17.61 -10.12 19.81
C GLY A 39 -18.82 -9.63 20.62
N ARG A 40 -18.62 -9.20 21.88
CA ARG A 40 -19.67 -8.56 22.68
C ARG A 40 -19.85 -7.06 22.42
N LEU A 41 -19.01 -6.44 21.58
CA LEU A 41 -19.08 -5.01 21.25
C LEU A 41 -19.78 -4.70 19.91
N THR A 42 -20.07 -5.70 19.06
CA THR A 42 -20.75 -5.51 17.77
C THR A 42 -22.25 -5.82 17.78
N GLY A 43 -22.85 -6.05 18.95
CA GLY A 43 -24.28 -6.36 19.09
C GLY A 43 -25.26 -5.17 18.95
N SER A 44 -24.90 -4.06 18.29
CA SER A 44 -25.77 -2.88 18.20
C SER A 44 -25.82 -2.15 16.86
N ALA A 45 -25.50 -2.83 15.75
CA ALA A 45 -25.69 -2.23 14.42
C ALA A 45 -26.10 -3.28 13.37
N LEU A 46 -27.30 -3.85 13.51
CA LEU A 46 -27.95 -4.60 12.43
C LEU A 46 -29.42 -4.19 12.37
N ASN A 47 -29.69 -3.02 11.79
CA ASN A 47 -31.06 -2.56 11.55
C ASN A 47 -31.16 -1.43 10.50
N ILE A 48 -30.50 -1.52 9.34
CA ILE A 48 -30.80 -0.59 8.24
C ILE A 48 -30.59 -1.28 6.87
N PHE A 49 -31.43 -2.27 6.53
CA PHE A 49 -31.73 -2.57 5.13
C PHE A 49 -33.19 -3.05 5.05
N GLY A 50 -34.09 -2.11 5.34
CA GLY A 50 -35.47 -2.19 4.89
C GLY A 50 -35.48 -1.89 3.39
N GLY A 51 -35.75 -2.93 2.60
CA GLY A 51 -35.98 -2.78 1.18
C GLY A 51 -37.27 -2.01 0.91
N THR A 52 -37.15 -0.89 0.23
CA THR A 52 -38.23 -0.28 -0.54
C THR A 52 -37.70 0.04 -1.92
N THR A 53 -38.05 -0.83 -2.86
CA THR A 53 -38.09 -0.54 -4.29
C THR A 53 -39.19 0.50 -4.54
N ALA A 54 -38.81 1.69 -5.00
CA ALA A 54 -39.72 2.58 -5.71
C ALA A 54 -38.92 3.42 -6.71
N THR A 55 -39.11 3.03 -7.98
CA THR A 55 -38.84 3.80 -9.18
C THR A 55 -39.48 5.18 -9.08
N GLU A 56 -38.71 6.26 -9.26
CA GLU A 56 -39.28 7.50 -9.78
C GLU A 56 -38.30 8.15 -10.75
N ASN A 57 -38.83 8.34 -11.95
CA ASN A 57 -38.21 8.89 -13.14
C ASN A 57 -38.82 10.29 -13.29
N GLN A 58 -38.01 11.35 -13.29
CA GLN A 58 -38.45 12.64 -13.85
C GLN A 58 -37.26 13.57 -14.15
N THR A 59 -36.92 13.59 -15.43
CA THR A 59 -36.80 14.78 -16.29
C THR A 59 -37.19 16.11 -15.62
N GLY A 60 -36.28 17.08 -15.59
CA GLY A 60 -36.68 18.45 -15.25
C GLY A 60 -35.55 19.44 -15.05
N THR A 61 -35.30 20.22 -16.10
CA THR A 61 -35.08 21.68 -16.01
C THR A 61 -33.66 22.18 -15.74
N LEU A 62 -33.01 22.56 -16.85
CA LEU A 62 -32.00 23.62 -16.91
C LEU A 62 -32.46 24.84 -16.13
N SER A 63 -31.64 25.30 -15.18
CA SER A 63 -31.70 26.68 -14.71
C SER A 63 -30.28 27.24 -14.64
N SER A 64 -29.96 28.07 -15.63
CA SER A 64 -28.85 29.01 -15.57
C SER A 64 -29.12 30.00 -14.44
N THR A 65 -28.13 30.21 -13.57
CA THR A 65 -28.04 31.42 -12.76
C THR A 65 -26.62 31.93 -12.85
N GLU A 66 -26.48 32.83 -13.80
CA GLU A 66 -25.52 33.93 -13.86
C GLU A 66 -25.59 34.73 -12.54
N ASN A 67 -24.47 34.87 -11.81
CA ASN A 67 -24.12 36.18 -11.25
C ASN A 67 -22.68 36.31 -10.73
N ALA A 68 -22.15 37.50 -11.00
CA ALA A 68 -21.19 38.27 -10.22
C ALA A 68 -19.72 37.83 -10.15
N SER A 69 -19.00 38.25 -11.19
CA SER A 69 -17.83 39.15 -11.09
C SER A 69 -17.47 39.59 -9.66
N GLN A 70 -16.35 39.06 -9.14
CA GLN A 70 -15.52 39.75 -8.16
C GLN A 70 -14.17 40.05 -8.80
N THR A 71 -13.98 41.33 -9.10
CA THR A 71 -12.68 41.92 -9.40
C THR A 71 -12.05 42.30 -8.06
N GLU A 72 -11.26 41.41 -7.47
CA GLU A 72 -10.29 41.80 -6.44
C GLU A 72 -8.92 41.94 -7.09
N THR A 73 -8.52 43.21 -7.27
CA THR A 73 -7.13 43.60 -7.51
C THR A 73 -6.37 43.36 -6.21
N SER A 74 -5.83 42.16 -6.06
CA SER A 74 -4.87 41.82 -5.00
C SER A 74 -3.47 41.95 -5.55
N ALA A 75 -2.69 42.84 -4.95
CA ALA A 75 -1.33 43.19 -5.33
C ALA A 75 -0.45 41.94 -5.41
N MET A 76 0.19 41.73 -6.56
CA MET A 76 1.17 40.69 -6.78
C MET A 76 2.40 40.93 -5.90
N ILE A 77 2.41 40.32 -4.70
CA ILE A 77 3.66 40.03 -4.00
C ILE A 77 4.22 38.77 -4.67
N SER A 78 5.05 38.97 -5.69
CA SER A 78 5.82 37.91 -6.32
C SER A 78 6.92 37.49 -5.34
N THR A 79 6.55 36.64 -4.39
CA THR A 79 7.52 35.93 -3.56
C THR A 79 8.17 34.91 -4.48
N THR A 80 9.43 35.14 -4.85
CA THR A 80 10.25 34.18 -5.57
C THR A 80 10.42 32.95 -4.69
N VAL A 81 9.49 31.99 -4.81
CA VAL A 81 9.64 30.66 -4.22
C VAL A 81 10.93 30.10 -4.82
N PRO A 82 11.96 29.81 -4.00
CA PRO A 82 13.19 29.24 -4.53
C PRO A 82 12.82 27.96 -5.28
N ALA A 83 13.31 27.86 -6.52
CA ALA A 83 13.13 26.66 -7.33
C ALA A 83 13.56 25.46 -6.47
N PRO A 84 12.72 24.41 -6.34
CA PRO A 84 13.07 23.26 -5.54
C PRO A 84 14.40 22.72 -6.05
N THR A 85 15.38 22.60 -5.16
CA THR A 85 16.64 21.93 -5.45
C THR A 85 16.30 20.54 -6.00
N PRO A 86 16.80 20.14 -7.18
CA PRO A 86 16.46 18.85 -7.75
C PRO A 86 16.87 17.74 -6.78
N THR A 87 15.88 17.01 -6.26
CA THR A 87 16.13 15.79 -5.51
C THR A 87 16.90 14.84 -6.43
N PRO A 88 18.03 14.25 -5.98
CA PRO A 88 18.76 13.26 -6.77
C PRO A 88 17.81 12.15 -7.24
N ALA A 89 17.96 11.71 -8.49
CA ALA A 89 17.18 10.59 -9.00
C ALA A 89 17.42 9.34 -8.11
N PRO A 90 16.39 8.54 -7.82
CA PRO A 90 16.53 7.34 -7.00
C PRO A 90 17.54 6.36 -7.62
N ALA A 91 18.37 5.73 -6.77
CA ALA A 91 19.40 4.79 -7.22
C ALA A 91 18.82 3.43 -7.70
N SER A 92 17.54 3.13 -7.40
CA SER A 92 16.85 1.91 -7.83
C SER A 92 15.32 2.10 -7.81
N PRO A 93 14.57 1.26 -8.54
CA PRO A 93 13.10 1.22 -8.46
C PRO A 93 12.58 1.03 -7.03
N ALA A 94 13.18 0.13 -6.26
CA ALA A 94 12.80 -0.11 -4.87
C ALA A 94 13.01 1.14 -4.00
N ALA A 95 14.10 1.89 -4.20
CA ALA A 95 14.34 3.14 -3.49
C ALA A 95 13.27 4.19 -3.82
N ALA A 96 12.92 4.35 -5.10
CA ALA A 96 11.87 5.29 -5.51
C ALA A 96 10.51 4.98 -4.87
N VAL A 97 10.16 3.70 -4.75
CA VAL A 97 8.93 3.25 -4.08
C VAL A 97 8.97 3.60 -2.59
N GLN A 98 10.11 3.38 -1.93
CA GLN A 98 10.26 3.73 -0.51
C GLN A 98 10.19 5.24 -0.28
N ASP A 99 10.81 6.04 -1.15
CA ASP A 99 10.74 7.50 -1.08
C ASP A 99 9.28 8.00 -1.21
N LEU A 100 8.51 7.41 -2.11
CA LEU A 100 7.09 7.71 -2.26
C LEU A 100 6.28 7.35 -1.00
N PHE A 101 6.53 6.19 -0.40
CA PHE A 101 5.86 5.81 0.86
C PHE A 101 6.23 6.76 2.00
N GLY A 102 7.48 7.22 2.06
CA GLY A 102 7.90 8.28 2.98
C GLY A 102 7.06 9.54 2.78
N LEU A 103 6.94 10.01 1.53
CA LEU A 103 6.16 11.20 1.19
C LEU A 103 4.67 11.07 1.56
N ILE A 104 4.07 9.90 1.33
CA ILE A 104 2.67 9.63 1.69
C ILE A 104 2.48 9.63 3.22
N ASN A 105 3.41 9.02 3.96
CA ASN A 105 3.37 9.02 5.42
C ASN A 105 3.53 10.42 6.00
N ASP A 106 4.43 11.23 5.44
CA ASP A 106 4.61 12.63 5.83
C ASP A 106 3.35 13.46 5.55
N TYR A 107 2.70 13.25 4.40
CA TYR A 107 1.41 13.86 4.08
C TYR A 107 0.35 13.48 5.12
N TYR A 108 0.22 12.19 5.44
CA TYR A 108 -0.74 11.70 6.43
C TYR A 108 -0.48 12.30 7.82
N ALA A 109 0.77 12.35 8.27
CA ALA A 109 1.14 12.95 9.55
C ALA A 109 0.72 14.42 9.66
N LYS A 110 0.79 15.16 8.54
CA LYS A 110 0.42 16.58 8.47
C LYS A 110 -1.09 16.82 8.34
N HIS A 111 -1.79 15.97 7.58
CA HIS A 111 -3.18 16.21 7.18
C HIS A 111 -4.20 15.27 7.82
N SER A 112 -3.75 14.27 8.59
CA SER A 112 -4.60 13.20 9.18
C SER A 112 -5.50 12.49 8.16
N SER A 113 -5.06 12.48 6.90
CA SER A 113 -5.75 11.88 5.76
C SER A 113 -4.71 11.47 4.71
N TYR A 114 -5.00 10.42 3.95
CA TYR A 114 -4.12 9.96 2.88
C TYR A 114 -4.36 10.78 1.60
N PRO A 115 -3.33 10.96 0.75
CA PRO A 115 -3.47 11.63 -0.53
C PRO A 115 -4.36 10.80 -1.47
N ASN A 116 -5.21 11.47 -2.26
CA ASN A 116 -6.02 10.82 -3.29
C ASN A 116 -5.39 10.94 -4.68
N SER A 117 -4.28 11.68 -4.80
CA SER A 117 -3.58 11.91 -6.05
C SER A 117 -2.13 12.37 -5.82
N PHE A 118 -1.32 12.38 -6.88
CA PHE A 118 0.03 12.99 -6.85
C PHE A 118 0.01 14.50 -6.60
N ALA A 119 -1.06 15.19 -7.01
CA ALA A 119 -1.19 16.63 -6.78
C ALA A 119 -1.23 16.96 -5.29
N ASP A 120 -1.86 16.12 -4.47
CA ASP A 120 -1.87 16.26 -3.01
C ASP A 120 -0.46 16.15 -2.42
N LEU A 121 0.39 15.33 -3.04
CA LEU A 121 1.80 15.17 -2.69
C LEU A 121 2.69 16.30 -3.25
N GLY A 122 2.13 17.26 -3.98
CA GLY A 122 2.89 18.31 -4.66
C GLY A 122 3.73 17.79 -5.83
N LEU A 123 3.40 16.61 -6.34
CA LEU A 123 4.06 15.99 -7.48
C LEU A 123 3.27 16.26 -8.77
N ASP A 124 3.99 16.47 -9.87
CA ASP A 124 3.38 16.59 -11.19
C ASP A 124 2.72 15.26 -11.58
N SER A 125 1.57 15.29 -12.25
CA SER A 125 0.89 14.07 -12.71
C SER A 125 1.75 13.23 -13.66
N SER A 126 2.67 13.85 -14.39
CA SER A 126 3.68 13.18 -15.21
C SER A 126 4.78 12.47 -14.40
N ALA A 127 5.00 12.89 -13.14
CA ALA A 127 5.98 12.27 -12.25
C ALA A 127 5.63 10.81 -11.92
N SER A 128 4.34 10.44 -12.02
CA SER A 128 3.83 9.07 -11.84
C SER A 128 4.54 8.03 -12.72
N THR A 129 5.03 8.45 -13.89
CA THR A 129 5.76 7.59 -14.86
C THR A 129 7.27 7.77 -14.80
N GLN A 130 7.75 8.79 -14.10
CA GLN A 130 9.17 9.14 -14.03
C GLN A 130 9.85 8.63 -12.76
N LEU A 131 9.10 8.37 -11.68
CA LEU A 131 9.66 7.82 -10.45
C LEU A 131 10.33 6.46 -10.70
N VAL A 132 9.70 5.62 -11.51
CA VAL A 132 10.21 4.31 -11.91
C VAL A 132 9.88 4.08 -13.39
N VAL A 133 10.91 4.03 -14.23
CA VAL A 133 10.74 3.76 -15.67
C VAL A 133 9.98 2.44 -15.86
N GLY A 134 8.91 2.47 -16.66
CA GLY A 134 8.09 1.31 -17.01
C GLY A 134 7.05 0.89 -15.97
N VAL A 135 6.92 1.62 -14.86
CA VAL A 135 5.92 1.35 -13.82
C VAL A 135 5.05 2.58 -13.64
N ALA A 136 3.75 2.44 -13.86
CA ALA A 136 2.77 3.46 -13.52
C ALA A 136 2.40 3.33 -12.05
N ILE A 137 2.52 4.43 -11.30
CA ILE A 137 2.15 4.48 -9.89
C ILE A 137 0.86 5.27 -9.74
N ASP A 138 -0.07 4.84 -8.87
CA ASP A 138 -1.34 5.53 -8.64
C ASP A 138 -1.76 5.47 -7.15
N PRO A 139 -1.64 6.57 -6.38
CA PRO A 139 -2.12 6.65 -5.01
C PRO A 139 -3.63 6.92 -4.96
N GLN A 140 -4.37 6.08 -4.22
CA GLN A 140 -5.80 6.17 -3.98
C GLN A 140 -6.10 6.02 -2.49
N GLY A 141 -5.90 7.12 -1.73
CA GLY A 141 -6.03 7.11 -0.29
C GLY A 141 -4.93 6.26 0.35
N SER A 142 -5.30 5.30 1.22
CA SER A 142 -4.32 4.43 1.89
C SER A 142 -3.74 3.36 0.95
N VAL A 143 -4.23 3.25 -0.28
CA VAL A 143 -3.82 2.24 -1.25
C VAL A 143 -2.98 2.87 -2.34
N VAL A 144 -1.84 2.26 -2.68
CA VAL A 144 -1.01 2.62 -3.83
C VAL A 144 -0.91 1.45 -4.79
N GLN A 145 -1.11 1.70 -6.07
CA GLN A 145 -0.95 0.71 -7.12
C GLN A 145 0.32 0.94 -7.92
N PHE A 146 1.05 -0.14 -8.21
CA PHE A 146 2.20 -0.17 -9.11
C PHE A 146 1.86 -1.09 -10.28
N THR A 147 1.67 -0.51 -11.47
CA THR A 147 1.17 -1.21 -12.66
C THR A 147 2.27 -1.32 -13.70
N ASN A 148 2.46 -2.52 -14.27
CA ASN A 148 3.34 -2.67 -15.43
C ASN A 148 2.69 -2.00 -16.65
N ILE A 149 3.39 -1.05 -17.27
CA ILE A 149 2.85 -0.28 -18.39
C ILE A 149 2.66 -1.20 -19.60
N THR A 150 1.44 -1.33 -20.09
CA THR A 150 1.14 -2.21 -21.22
C THR A 150 1.86 -1.76 -22.49
N GLY A 151 2.60 -2.68 -23.13
CA GLY A 151 3.21 -2.46 -24.43
C GLY A 151 4.53 -1.69 -24.42
N ASP A 152 5.11 -1.45 -23.24
CA ASP A 152 6.50 -1.00 -23.15
C ASP A 152 7.48 -2.19 -23.20
N SER A 153 8.79 -1.91 -23.18
CA SER A 153 9.81 -2.97 -23.14
C SER A 153 10.16 -3.40 -21.73
N HIS A 154 9.61 -2.75 -20.69
CA HIS A 154 10.00 -3.03 -19.33
C HIS A 154 9.14 -4.12 -18.71
N GLN A 155 9.76 -4.91 -17.86
CA GLN A 155 9.12 -6.00 -17.16
C GLN A 155 9.33 -5.83 -15.67
N LEU A 156 8.22 -5.68 -14.95
CA LEU A 156 8.18 -5.59 -13.50
C LEU A 156 8.16 -6.98 -12.88
N TYR A 157 9.09 -7.23 -11.96
CA TYR A 157 9.17 -8.44 -11.15
C TYR A 157 9.10 -8.09 -9.67
N VAL A 158 8.52 -8.99 -8.88
CA VAL A 158 8.47 -8.87 -7.42
C VAL A 158 8.58 -10.25 -6.79
N GLN A 159 9.25 -10.32 -5.64
CA GLN A 159 9.33 -11.53 -4.83
C GLN A 159 8.06 -11.68 -3.98
N LYS A 160 7.48 -12.87 -4.02
CA LYS A 160 6.47 -13.29 -3.04
C LYS A 160 7.11 -13.56 -1.69
N LEU A 161 6.34 -13.50 -0.60
CA LEU A 161 6.86 -13.81 0.74
C LEU A 161 7.44 -15.22 0.91
N ASN A 162 7.13 -16.15 -0.01
CA ASN A 162 7.74 -17.48 -0.04
C ASN A 162 9.10 -17.53 -0.76
N GLY A 163 9.64 -16.39 -1.19
CA GLY A 163 10.93 -16.26 -1.89
C GLY A 163 10.84 -16.39 -3.41
N ALA A 164 9.69 -16.73 -3.99
CA ALA A 164 9.55 -16.89 -5.43
C ALA A 164 9.44 -15.54 -6.15
N MET A 165 10.28 -15.32 -7.16
CA MET A 165 10.15 -14.17 -8.06
C MET A 165 8.98 -14.39 -9.03
N VAL A 166 8.14 -13.37 -9.18
CA VAL A 166 6.96 -13.40 -10.05
C VAL A 166 6.94 -12.15 -10.92
N GLN A 167 6.73 -12.36 -12.22
CA GLN A 167 6.50 -11.28 -13.17
C GLN A 167 5.10 -10.71 -12.98
N VAL A 168 5.01 -9.39 -12.88
CA VAL A 168 3.76 -8.64 -12.93
C VAL A 168 3.39 -8.49 -14.40
N LYS A 169 2.32 -9.17 -14.82
CA LYS A 169 1.86 -9.13 -16.20
C LYS A 169 1.39 -7.71 -16.56
N ASP A 170 1.51 -7.35 -17.83
CA ASP A 170 0.97 -6.11 -18.39
C ASP A 170 -0.50 -5.90 -17.99
N GLY A 171 -0.80 -4.66 -17.58
CA GLY A 171 -2.11 -4.28 -17.07
C GLY A 171 -2.49 -4.91 -15.71
N SER A 172 -1.59 -5.66 -15.07
CA SER A 172 -1.73 -6.07 -13.67
C SER A 172 -0.98 -5.10 -12.77
N ALA A 173 -1.47 -4.98 -11.54
CA ALA A 173 -0.87 -4.13 -10.52
C ALA A 173 -0.44 -4.92 -9.28
N ILE A 174 0.62 -4.43 -8.63
CA ILE A 174 0.89 -4.67 -7.22
C ILE A 174 0.11 -3.60 -6.46
N THR A 175 -0.71 -4.02 -5.50
CA THR A 175 -1.49 -3.11 -4.67
C THR A 175 -0.92 -3.14 -3.26
N CYS A 176 -0.55 -1.97 -2.74
CA CYS A 176 -0.02 -1.80 -1.40
C CYS A 176 -0.99 -1.01 -0.55
N ASP A 177 -1.47 -1.60 0.54
CA ASP A 177 -2.17 -0.90 1.60
C ASP A 177 -1.14 -0.40 2.60
N ILE A 178 -0.91 0.92 2.59
CA ILE A 178 0.08 1.60 3.43
C ILE A 178 -0.34 1.54 4.89
N ALA A 179 -1.64 1.65 5.19
CA ALA A 179 -2.15 1.60 6.56
C ALA A 179 -1.95 0.21 7.18
N ALA A 180 -2.12 -0.85 6.38
CA ALA A 180 -1.89 -2.22 6.81
C ALA A 180 -0.42 -2.67 6.69
N ASN A 181 0.41 -1.89 6.00
CA ASN A 181 1.78 -2.25 5.60
C ASN A 181 1.84 -3.61 4.86
N LEU A 182 0.92 -3.81 3.91
CA LEU A 182 0.78 -5.06 3.15
C LEU A 182 0.69 -4.79 1.66
N CYS A 183 1.48 -5.51 0.86
CA CYS A 183 1.42 -5.48 -0.59
C CYS A 183 0.99 -6.84 -1.15
N TYR A 184 0.15 -6.83 -2.18
CA TYR A 184 -0.38 -8.02 -2.81
C TYR A 184 -0.46 -7.88 -4.33
N LEU A 185 -0.27 -9.01 -5.02
CA LEU A 185 -0.42 -9.09 -6.48
C LEU A 185 -1.88 -9.42 -6.83
N LYS A 186 -2.55 -8.56 -7.60
CA LYS A 186 -3.95 -8.67 -8.08
C LYS A 186 -5.06 -8.68 -7.02
N THR A 187 -5.00 -9.56 -6.03
CA THR A 187 -6.07 -9.74 -5.04
C THR A 187 -5.51 -9.87 -3.62
N THR A 188 -6.30 -9.48 -2.63
CA THR A 188 -5.99 -9.62 -1.20
C THR A 188 -6.01 -11.07 -0.69
N ALA A 189 -6.15 -12.05 -1.58
CA ALA A 189 -6.18 -13.46 -1.19
C ALA A 189 -4.83 -13.90 -0.60
N TYR A 190 -4.91 -14.78 0.41
CA TYR A 190 -3.74 -15.36 1.06
C TYR A 190 -2.85 -16.07 0.03
N GLY A 191 -1.53 -15.86 0.12
CA GLY A 191 -0.54 -16.38 -0.86
C GLY A 191 -0.22 -15.45 -2.03
N ASN A 192 -0.89 -14.30 -2.14
CA ASN A 192 -0.56 -13.24 -3.11
C ASN A 192 0.27 -12.10 -2.51
N GLN A 193 0.68 -12.21 -1.25
CA GLN A 193 1.51 -11.21 -0.58
C GLN A 193 2.92 -11.17 -1.20
N VAL A 194 3.42 -9.96 -1.38
CA VAL A 194 4.72 -9.69 -2.01
C VAL A 194 5.57 -8.80 -1.11
N ASP A 195 6.89 -8.97 -1.19
CA ASP A 195 7.85 -8.06 -0.56
C ASP A 195 8.11 -6.89 -1.50
N ILE A 196 7.66 -5.69 -1.12
CA ILE A 196 7.80 -4.51 -1.96
C ILE A 196 9.26 -4.08 -2.18
N ASN A 197 10.16 -4.44 -1.26
CA ASN A 197 11.59 -4.13 -1.37
C ASN A 197 12.30 -4.95 -2.45
N SER A 198 11.63 -6.00 -2.93
CA SER A 198 12.15 -6.89 -3.96
C SER A 198 11.72 -6.51 -5.38
N ILE A 199 11.12 -5.32 -5.56
CA ILE A 199 10.78 -4.82 -6.88
C ILE A 199 12.04 -4.73 -7.74
N VAL A 200 11.98 -5.36 -8.91
CA VAL A 200 12.99 -5.27 -9.96
C VAL A 200 12.31 -4.92 -11.26
N VAL A 201 12.85 -3.95 -11.98
CA VAL A 201 12.44 -3.62 -13.35
C VAL A 201 13.56 -4.03 -14.29
N THR A 202 13.21 -4.77 -15.35
CA THR A 202 14.13 -5.22 -16.39
C THR A 202 13.66 -4.74 -17.75
N ASN A 203 14.52 -4.78 -18.77
CA ASN A 203 14.27 -4.38 -20.16
C ASN A 203 14.46 -5.59 -21.09
#